data_AF-L9JWY7-F1
#
_entry.id   AF-L9JWY7-F1
#
_cell.length_a   1.000
_cell.length_b   1.000
_cell.length_c   1.000
_cell.angle_alpha   90.00
_cell.angle_beta   90.00
_cell.angle_gamma   90.00
#
_symmetry.space_group_name_H-M   'P 1'
#
loop_
_entity.id
_entity.type
_entity.pdbx_description
1 polymer ?
#
loop_
_entity_poly.entity_id
_entity_poly.type
_entity_poly.pdbx_seq_one_letter_code
_entity_poly.pdbx_strand_id
1 'polypeptide(L)'
;MSKGRAEAAAGAAGILLKYLREQNRPYSAQDVFGNLQREHGLGKAAVVKALEQLAQQGKIKEKTYGKQKIYFADQDQFDTVSDADLQGLDAQVVALTAKVYKERQKYCKEWRKRKRMATELCDAILEGYPKSKKQFFEEVGIETDEDHNVRLPDP
;
A
#
# COMPACT_ATOMS: atom_id res chain seq x y z
N MET A 1 38.89 0.13 14.94
CA MET A 1 38.01 -0.67 14.05
C MET A 1 36.70 -1.17 14.67
N SER A 2 36.45 -1.01 15.99
CA SER A 2 35.27 -1.62 16.64
C SER A 2 33.97 -0.79 16.60
N LYS A 3 34.06 0.56 16.66
CA LYS A 3 32.87 1.44 16.76
C LYS A 3 31.94 1.38 15.55
N GLY A 4 32.45 1.48 14.32
CA GLY A 4 31.60 1.51 13.11
C GLY A 4 30.83 0.21 12.83
N ARG A 5 31.33 -0.94 13.30
CA ARG A 5 30.63 -2.23 13.16
C ARG A 5 29.44 -2.36 14.13
N ALA A 6 29.49 -1.67 15.27
CA ALA A 6 28.40 -1.65 16.24
C ALA A 6 27.25 -0.73 15.79
N GLU A 7 27.55 0.44 15.21
CA GLU A 7 26.54 1.34 14.64
C GLU A 7 25.81 0.72 13.44
N ALA A 8 26.53 0.09 12.51
CA ALA A 8 25.91 -0.61 11.39
C ALA A 8 25.01 -1.77 11.85
N ALA A 9 25.39 -2.47 12.91
CA ALA A 9 24.57 -3.53 13.52
C ALA A 9 23.32 -2.97 14.22
N ALA A 10 23.41 -1.80 14.87
CA ALA A 10 22.27 -1.11 15.46
C ALA A 10 21.26 -0.65 14.40
N GLY A 11 21.74 -0.14 13.26
CA GLY A 11 20.91 0.20 12.11
C GLY A 11 20.18 -1.02 11.52
N ALA A 12 20.91 -2.13 11.31
CA ALA A 12 20.33 -3.38 10.82
C ALA A 12 19.27 -3.94 11.77
N ALA A 13 19.51 -3.95 13.08
CA ALA A 13 18.55 -4.42 14.07
C ALA A 13 17.25 -3.59 14.08
N GLY A 14 17.35 -2.27 13.91
CA GLY A 14 16.17 -1.40 13.80
C GLY A 14 15.29 -1.73 12.59
N ILE A 15 15.93 -1.89 11.42
CA ILE A 15 15.25 -2.25 10.15
C ILE A 15 14.54 -3.59 10.28
N LEU A 16 15.24 -4.61 10.78
CA LEU A 16 14.71 -5.96 10.94
C LEU A 16 13.54 -6.02 11.93
N LEU A 17 13.66 -5.31 13.06
CA LEU A 17 12.59 -5.24 14.05
C LEU A 17 11.34 -4.61 13.46
N LYS A 18 11.49 -3.49 12.74
CA LYS A 18 10.38 -2.83 12.04
C LYS A 18 9.73 -3.78 11.04
N TYR A 19 10.53 -4.40 10.18
CA TYR A 19 10.07 -5.33 9.16
C TYR A 19 9.27 -6.51 9.75
N LEU A 20 9.79 -7.16 10.79
CA LEU A 20 9.11 -8.31 11.42
C LEU A 20 7.80 -7.92 12.09
N ARG A 21 7.70 -6.71 12.68
CA ARG A 21 6.47 -6.20 13.29
C ARG A 21 5.42 -5.83 12.24
N GLU A 22 5.83 -5.19 11.15
CA GLU A 22 4.91 -4.79 10.07
C GLU A 22 4.38 -5.98 9.28
N GLN A 23 5.24 -6.96 8.97
CA GLN A 23 4.81 -8.15 8.24
C GLN A 23 4.04 -9.13 9.13
N ASN A 24 4.32 -9.13 10.44
CA ASN A 24 3.75 -10.02 11.45
C ASN A 24 3.71 -11.50 11.04
N ARG A 25 4.72 -11.94 10.28
CA ARG A 25 4.86 -13.31 9.74
C ARG A 25 6.19 -13.92 10.21
N PRO A 26 6.26 -15.24 10.43
CA PRO A 26 7.52 -15.91 10.72
C PRO A 26 8.41 -16.03 9.49
N TYR A 27 9.70 -15.71 9.64
CA TYR A 27 10.69 -15.80 8.57
C TYR A 27 11.98 -16.49 9.03
N SER A 28 12.66 -17.16 8.11
CA SER A 28 14.05 -17.56 8.35
C SER A 28 15.00 -16.38 8.12
N ALA A 29 16.24 -16.48 8.61
CA ALA A 29 17.26 -15.47 8.32
C ALA A 29 17.59 -15.34 6.82
N GLN A 30 17.38 -16.42 6.05
CA GLN A 30 17.57 -16.39 4.60
C GLN A 30 16.45 -15.62 3.90
N ASP A 31 15.20 -15.78 4.35
CA ASP A 31 14.05 -15.05 3.80
C ASP A 31 14.19 -13.55 4.09
N VAL A 32 14.50 -13.19 5.34
CA VAL A 32 14.71 -11.78 5.73
C VAL A 32 15.83 -11.14 4.92
N PHE A 33 16.94 -11.86 4.70
CA PHE A 33 18.02 -11.38 3.85
C PHE A 33 17.53 -11.16 2.41
N GLY A 34 16.87 -12.15 1.80
CA GLY A 34 16.38 -12.04 0.43
C GLY A 34 15.38 -10.90 0.23
N ASN A 35 14.50 -10.69 1.20
CA ASN A 35 13.46 -9.66 1.15
C ASN A 35 14.02 -8.24 1.29
N LEU A 36 15.04 -8.05 2.13
CA LEU A 36 15.55 -6.72 2.48
C LEU A 36 16.85 -6.33 1.76
N GLN A 37 17.50 -7.26 1.06
CA GLN A 37 18.80 -7.01 0.44
C GLN A 37 18.75 -5.88 -0.60
N ARG A 38 17.72 -5.83 -1.44
CA ARG A 38 17.62 -4.82 -2.52
C ARG A 38 17.40 -3.42 -1.97
N GLU A 39 16.63 -3.29 -0.90
CA GLU A 39 16.21 -2.00 -0.37
C GLU A 39 17.23 -1.41 0.62
N HIS A 40 17.87 -2.25 1.43
CA HIS A 40 18.72 -1.79 2.53
C HIS A 40 20.19 -2.22 2.41
N GLY A 41 20.55 -2.98 1.38
CA GLY A 41 21.94 -3.38 1.12
C GLY A 41 22.59 -4.20 2.24
N LEU A 42 21.80 -4.82 3.12
CA LEU A 42 22.29 -5.54 4.29
C LEU A 42 22.98 -6.85 3.89
N GLY A 43 24.19 -7.09 4.40
CA GLY A 43 24.89 -8.35 4.20
C GLY A 43 24.26 -9.49 5.01
N LYS A 44 24.25 -10.72 4.47
CA LYS A 44 23.65 -11.91 5.10
C LYS A 44 24.12 -12.14 6.55
N ALA A 45 25.41 -12.00 6.80
CA ALA A 45 25.98 -12.16 8.14
C ALA A 45 25.48 -11.07 9.13
N ALA A 46 25.25 -9.86 8.65
CA ALA A 46 24.69 -8.77 9.46
C ALA A 46 23.22 -9.05 9.82
N VAL A 47 22.43 -9.56 8.86
CA VAL A 47 21.04 -9.99 9.09
C VAL A 47 20.96 -11.07 10.16
N VAL A 48 21.75 -12.16 10.01
CA VAL A 48 21.76 -13.26 10.99
C VAL A 48 22.11 -12.74 12.39
N LYS A 49 23.20 -11.98 12.50
CA LYS A 49 23.65 -11.44 13.80
C LYS A 49 22.62 -10.51 14.43
N ALA A 50 21.96 -9.67 13.62
CA ALA A 50 20.94 -8.75 14.11
C ALA A 50 19.67 -9.48 14.57
N LEU A 51 19.23 -10.53 13.86
CA LEU A 51 18.11 -11.38 14.30
C LEU A 51 18.40 -12.08 15.61
N GLU A 52 19.58 -12.70 15.75
CA GLU A 52 20.01 -13.33 17.00
C GLU A 52 20.08 -12.31 18.15
N GLN A 53 20.61 -11.11 17.89
CA GLN A 53 20.66 -10.03 18.87
C GLN A 53 19.27 -9.57 19.31
N LEU A 54 18.32 -9.40 18.36
CA LEU A 54 16.95 -9.01 18.67
C LEU A 54 16.22 -10.09 19.48
N ALA A 55 16.45 -11.37 19.15
CA ALA A 55 15.89 -12.49 19.89
C ALA A 55 16.47 -12.57 21.31
N GLN A 56 17.78 -12.39 21.45
CA GLN A 56 18.45 -12.35 22.75
C GLN A 56 17.97 -11.17 23.62
N GLN A 57 17.64 -10.03 23.00
CA GLN A 57 17.05 -8.87 23.67
C GLN A 57 15.57 -9.04 24.00
N GLY A 58 14.93 -10.15 23.60
CA GLY A 58 13.50 -10.38 23.78
C GLY A 58 12.59 -9.47 22.94
N LYS A 59 13.14 -8.77 21.93
CA LYS A 59 12.36 -7.89 21.06
C LYS A 59 11.59 -8.64 19.97
N ILE A 60 12.05 -9.85 19.66
CA ILE A 60 11.40 -10.81 18.76
C ILE A 60 11.51 -12.19 19.39
N LYS A 61 10.69 -13.14 18.95
CA LYS A 61 10.80 -14.55 19.33
C LYS A 61 11.58 -15.29 18.27
N GLU A 62 12.36 -16.28 18.69
CA GLU A 62 12.98 -17.27 17.80
C GLU A 62 12.50 -18.68 18.12
N LYS A 63 12.43 -19.53 17.11
CA LYS A 63 12.16 -20.96 17.30
C LYS A 63 13.03 -21.80 16.37
N THR A 64 13.62 -22.85 16.92
CA THR A 64 14.49 -23.77 16.20
C THR A 64 13.69 -24.96 15.68
N TYR A 65 13.82 -25.25 14.38
CA TYR A 65 13.25 -26.40 13.70
C TYR A 65 14.38 -27.16 12.99
N GLY A 66 14.86 -28.23 13.63
CA GLY A 66 16.02 -28.97 13.15
C GLY A 66 17.26 -28.09 13.04
N LYS A 67 17.76 -27.88 11.82
CA LYS A 67 18.95 -27.04 11.54
C LYS A 67 18.63 -25.57 11.28
N GLN A 68 17.35 -25.21 11.15
CA GLN A 68 16.91 -23.87 10.79
C GLN A 68 16.27 -23.15 11.98
N LYS A 69 16.41 -21.83 12.03
CA LYS A 69 15.69 -20.95 12.97
C LYS A 69 14.70 -20.08 12.21
N ILE A 70 13.55 -19.88 12.81
CA ILE A 70 12.57 -18.86 12.39
C ILE A 70 12.50 -17.75 13.44
N TYR A 71 12.23 -16.54 12.98
CA TYR A 71 12.12 -15.33 13.77
C TYR A 71 10.79 -14.65 13.47
N PHE A 72 10.11 -14.15 14.51
CA PHE A 72 8.81 -13.48 14.39
C PHE A 72 8.64 -12.43 15.48
N ALA A 73 7.81 -11.43 15.22
CA ALA A 73 7.43 -10.45 16.23
C ALA A 73 6.75 -11.15 17.41
N ASP A 74 7.16 -10.79 18.63
CA ASP A 74 6.47 -11.25 19.83
C ASP A 74 4.99 -10.84 19.74
N GLN A 75 4.05 -11.75 20.02
CA GLN A 75 2.63 -11.40 20.00
C GLN A 75 2.16 -10.84 21.34
N ASP A 76 2.89 -11.12 22.42
CA ASP A 76 2.54 -10.69 23.78
C ASP A 76 2.63 -9.16 23.95
N GLN A 77 3.31 -8.47 23.02
CA GLN A 77 3.43 -7.01 22.97
C GLN A 77 2.27 -6.31 22.24
N PHE A 78 1.29 -7.06 21.73
CA PHE A 78 0.07 -6.51 21.14
C PHE A 78 -1.11 -6.76 22.07
N ASP A 79 -2.03 -5.80 22.13
CA ASP A 79 -3.24 -5.95 22.91
C ASP A 79 -4.12 -7.06 22.33
N THR A 80 -4.72 -7.85 23.20
CA THR A 80 -5.74 -8.82 22.81
C THR A 80 -7.03 -8.08 22.48
N VAL A 81 -7.51 -8.23 21.25
CA VAL A 81 -8.78 -7.65 20.81
C VAL A 81 -9.92 -8.56 21.29
N SER A 82 -10.94 -8.00 21.95
CA SER A 82 -12.11 -8.77 22.36
C SER A 82 -13.02 -9.10 21.18
N ASP A 83 -13.83 -10.15 21.31
CA ASP A 83 -14.83 -10.50 20.28
C ASP A 83 -15.80 -9.34 19.99
N ALA A 84 -16.13 -8.53 21.00
CA ALA A 84 -16.98 -7.37 20.85
C ALA A 84 -16.31 -6.26 20.03
N ASP A 85 -15.01 -6.02 20.25
CA ASP A 85 -14.23 -5.04 19.48
C ASP A 85 -14.06 -5.50 18.02
N LEU A 86 -13.82 -6.80 17.80
CA LEU A 86 -13.77 -7.38 16.46
C LEU A 86 -15.08 -7.17 15.70
N GLN A 87 -16.21 -7.47 16.33
CA GLN A 87 -17.54 -7.22 15.75
C GLN A 87 -17.77 -5.73 15.45
N GLY A 88 -17.31 -4.85 16.35
CA GLY A 88 -17.38 -3.40 16.14
C GLY A 88 -16.54 -2.93 14.95
N LEU A 89 -15.34 -3.50 14.76
CA LEU A 89 -14.48 -3.20 13.61
C LEU A 89 -15.09 -3.73 12.32
N ASP A 90 -15.63 -4.94 12.30
CA ASP A 90 -16.33 -5.50 11.13
C ASP A 90 -17.53 -4.66 10.73
N ALA A 91 -18.33 -4.21 11.70
CA ALA A 91 -19.44 -3.30 11.44
C ALA A 91 -18.97 -1.96 10.83
N GLN A 92 -17.84 -1.42 11.29
CA GLN A 92 -17.23 -0.22 10.70
C GLN A 92 -16.74 -0.46 9.27
N VAL A 93 -16.09 -1.60 9.01
CA VAL A 93 -15.64 -1.99 7.66
C VAL A 93 -16.84 -2.07 6.71
N VAL A 94 -17.94 -2.69 7.13
CA VAL A 94 -19.16 -2.78 6.32
C VAL A 94 -19.75 -1.40 6.06
N ALA A 95 -19.87 -0.55 7.10
CA ALA A 95 -20.43 0.79 6.98
C ALA A 95 -19.60 1.70 6.05
N LEU A 96 -18.28 1.70 6.21
CA LEU A 96 -17.36 2.50 5.39
C LEU A 96 -17.35 2.02 3.95
N THR A 97 -17.32 0.70 3.73
CA THR A 97 -17.41 0.10 2.40
C THR A 97 -18.70 0.52 1.70
N ALA A 98 -19.85 0.43 2.38
CA ALA A 98 -21.13 0.86 1.84
C ALA A 98 -21.16 2.34 1.49
N LYS A 99 -20.55 3.20 2.32
CA LYS A 99 -20.43 4.64 2.07
C LYS A 99 -19.60 4.91 0.80
N VAL A 100 -18.43 4.27 0.67
CA VAL A 100 -17.57 4.41 -0.51
C VAL A 100 -18.30 3.99 -1.79
N TYR A 101 -19.00 2.85 -1.78
CA TYR A 101 -19.78 2.41 -2.95
C TYR A 101 -20.90 3.38 -3.31
N LYS A 102 -21.62 3.90 -2.32
CA LYS A 102 -22.70 4.89 -2.54
C LYS A 102 -22.15 6.18 -3.13
N GLU A 103 -21.05 6.71 -2.61
CA GLU A 103 -20.41 7.92 -3.12
C GLU A 103 -19.85 7.69 -4.53
N ARG A 104 -19.14 6.57 -4.77
CA ARG A 104 -18.68 6.18 -6.11
C ARG A 104 -19.84 6.13 -7.10
N GLN A 105 -20.96 5.49 -6.74
CA GLN A 105 -22.13 5.40 -7.61
C GLN A 105 -22.72 6.79 -7.91
N LYS A 106 -22.82 7.66 -6.90
CA LYS A 106 -23.27 9.05 -7.07
C LYS A 106 -22.37 9.81 -8.04
N TYR A 107 -21.05 9.80 -7.83
CA TYR A 107 -20.12 10.53 -8.69
C TYR A 107 -20.06 9.97 -10.11
N CYS A 108 -20.15 8.64 -10.29
CA CYS A 108 -20.23 8.04 -11.62
C CYS A 108 -21.52 8.46 -12.36
N LYS A 109 -22.67 8.54 -11.67
CA LYS A 109 -23.92 9.05 -12.26
C LYS A 109 -23.79 10.50 -12.70
N GLU A 110 -23.26 11.35 -11.83
CA GLU A 110 -23.05 12.77 -12.13
C GLU A 110 -22.04 12.99 -13.27
N TRP A 111 -20.95 12.23 -13.30
CA TRP A 111 -19.98 12.29 -14.40
C TRP A 111 -20.62 11.91 -15.73
N ARG A 112 -21.37 10.80 -15.82
CA ARG A 112 -22.09 10.42 -17.05
C ARG A 112 -23.08 11.50 -17.50
N LYS A 113 -23.84 12.07 -16.56
CA LYS A 113 -24.81 13.13 -16.85
C LYS A 113 -24.12 14.37 -17.42
N ARG A 114 -23.05 14.84 -16.77
CA ARG A 114 -22.30 16.04 -17.20
C ARG A 114 -21.59 15.82 -18.53
N LYS A 115 -20.93 14.66 -18.71
CA LYS A 115 -20.27 14.31 -19.97
C LYS A 115 -21.27 14.31 -21.13
N ARG A 116 -22.46 13.73 -20.93
CA ARG A 116 -23.53 13.76 -21.93
C ARG A 116 -23.96 15.20 -22.28
N MET A 117 -24.33 16.01 -21.28
CA MET A 117 -24.77 17.39 -21.52
C MET A 117 -23.69 18.23 -22.22
N ALA A 118 -22.43 18.11 -21.80
CA ALA A 118 -21.33 18.83 -22.43
C ALA A 118 -21.10 18.36 -23.88
N THR A 119 -21.23 17.06 -24.15
CA THR A 119 -21.11 16.50 -25.50
C THR A 119 -22.23 17.00 -26.41
N GLU A 120 -23.48 16.97 -25.94
CA GLU A 120 -24.65 17.49 -26.68
C GLU A 120 -24.49 18.98 -27.04
N LEU A 121 -24.01 19.79 -26.08
CA LEU A 121 -23.73 21.22 -26.34
C LEU A 121 -22.59 21.41 -27.35
N CYS A 122 -21.52 20.63 -27.25
CA CYS A 122 -20.42 20.70 -28.21
C CYS A 122 -20.88 20.32 -29.62
N ASP A 123 -21.67 19.24 -29.74
CA ASP A 123 -22.13 18.76 -31.04
C ASP A 123 -23.08 19.79 -31.69
N ALA A 124 -23.96 20.44 -30.92
CA ALA A 124 -24.82 21.52 -31.42
C ALA A 124 -24.03 22.74 -31.93
N ILE A 125 -22.92 23.11 -31.28
CA ILE A 125 -22.04 24.18 -31.76
C ILE A 125 -21.33 23.76 -33.05
N LEU A 126 -20.88 22.50 -33.10
CA LEU A 126 -20.15 21.96 -34.24
C LEU A 126 -20.97 21.90 -35.53
N GLU A 127 -22.31 21.84 -35.45
CA GLU A 127 -23.20 21.92 -36.62
C GLU A 127 -22.98 23.18 -37.47
N GLY A 128 -22.62 24.30 -36.83
CA GLY A 128 -22.34 25.58 -37.49
C GLY A 128 -20.86 25.97 -37.57
N TYR A 129 -19.96 25.13 -37.06
CA TYR A 129 -18.56 25.48 -36.89
C TYR A 129 -17.73 25.07 -38.13
N PRO A 130 -16.89 25.95 -38.69
CA PRO A 130 -16.23 25.71 -39.98
C PRO A 130 -15.02 24.77 -39.92
N LYS A 131 -14.58 24.34 -38.72
CA LYS A 131 -13.39 23.49 -38.52
C LYS A 131 -13.73 22.18 -37.80
N SER A 132 -12.73 21.31 -37.64
CA SER A 132 -12.92 20.01 -36.97
C SER A 132 -13.16 20.14 -35.46
N LYS A 133 -13.79 19.11 -34.86
CA LYS A 133 -14.00 18.98 -33.41
C LYS A 133 -12.72 19.12 -32.59
N LYS A 134 -11.61 18.56 -33.09
CA LYS A 134 -10.30 18.65 -32.42
C LYS A 134 -9.81 20.10 -32.35
N GLN A 135 -9.91 20.83 -33.45
CA GLN A 135 -9.51 22.24 -33.51
C GLN A 135 -10.43 23.12 -32.65
N PHE A 136 -11.73 22.83 -32.65
CA PHE A 136 -12.68 23.49 -31.76
C PHE A 136 -12.29 23.30 -30.28
N PHE A 137 -12.00 22.06 -29.87
CA PHE A 137 -11.62 21.75 -28.49
C PHE A 137 -10.29 22.40 -28.11
N GLU A 138 -9.31 22.40 -29.00
CA GLU A 138 -8.03 23.08 -28.79
C GLU A 138 -8.20 24.62 -28.67
N GLU A 139 -9.00 25.24 -29.54
CA GLU A 139 -9.26 26.69 -29.51
C GLU A 139 -10.01 27.15 -28.25
N VAL A 140 -10.95 26.32 -27.76
CA VAL A 140 -11.75 26.63 -26.55
C VAL A 140 -11.07 26.14 -25.26
N GLY A 141 -10.01 25.33 -25.36
CA GLY A 141 -9.31 24.75 -24.22
C GLY A 141 -10.08 23.64 -23.52
N ILE A 142 -10.84 22.83 -24.27
CA ILE A 142 -11.55 21.66 -23.76
C ILE A 142 -10.61 20.44 -23.79
N GLU A 143 -10.38 19.86 -22.62
CA GLU A 143 -9.68 18.59 -22.45
C GLU A 143 -10.68 17.45 -22.19
N THR A 144 -10.44 16.27 -22.76
CA THR A 144 -11.30 15.10 -22.56
C THR A 144 -10.69 14.10 -21.57
N ASP A 145 -11.55 13.29 -20.95
CA ASP A 145 -11.09 12.20 -20.07
C ASP A 145 -10.13 11.25 -20.82
N GLU A 146 -10.43 11.01 -22.10
CA GLU A 146 -9.67 10.14 -22.98
C GLU A 146 -8.25 10.66 -23.25
N ASP A 147 -8.04 11.99 -23.33
CA ASP A 147 -6.71 12.60 -23.50
C ASP A 147 -5.77 12.28 -22.32
N HIS A 148 -6.35 12.02 -21.14
CA HIS A 148 -5.64 11.71 -19.89
C HIS A 148 -5.73 10.22 -19.49
N ASN A 149 -6.13 9.34 -20.41
CA ASN A 149 -6.32 7.90 -20.17
C ASN A 149 -7.34 7.58 -19.04
N VAL A 150 -8.28 8.49 -18.80
CA VAL A 150 -9.32 8.32 -17.80
C VAL A 150 -10.56 7.73 -18.48
N ARG A 151 -11.11 6.67 -17.88
CA ARG A 151 -12.34 6.03 -18.35
C ARG A 151 -13.37 5.96 -17.24
N LEU A 152 -14.63 6.19 -17.62
CA LEU A 152 -15.77 5.96 -16.75
C LEU A 152 -15.77 4.50 -16.28
N PRO A 153 -15.80 4.25 -14.96
CA PRO A 153 -15.89 2.88 -14.46
C PRO A 153 -17.19 2.21 -14.92
N ASP A 154 -17.13 0.90 -15.16
CA ASP A 154 -18.31 0.10 -15.47
C ASP A 154 -19.35 0.17 -14.32
N PRO A 155 -20.66 0.09 -14.64
CA PRO A 155 -21.75 0.15 -13.67
C PRO A 155 -21.60 -0.83 -12.51
#